data_AF-A0A0N4U280-F1
#
_entry.id   AF-A0A0N4U280-F1
#
_cell.length_a   1.000
_cell.length_b   1.000
_cell.length_c   1.000
_cell.angle_alpha   90.00
_cell.angle_beta   90.00
_cell.angle_gamma   90.00
#
_symmetry.space_group_name_H-M   'P 1'
#
loop_
_entity.id
_entity.type
_entity.pdbx_description
1 polymer ?
#
loop_
_entity_poly.entity_id
_entity_poly.type
_entity_poly.pdbx_seq_one_letter_code
_entity_poly.pdbx_strand_id
1 'polypeptide(L)'
;MYSSDPSSSSTTSNCELSQRLRAIDEVDKKILDMMRQAQLCIAELSKEKQISKSKMEEASSSFKRCLNSIESDLSSQMQYLSHVCVGTAHQGSTFASQQSISLSEQSFNALRDNIKAVQHMCMPFKTEPCDSMD
;
A
#
# COMPACT_ATOMS: atom_id res chain seq x y z
N MET A 1 32.43 -0.11 24.57
CA MET A 1 31.35 0.88 24.78
C MET A 1 30.79 1.26 23.43
N TYR A 2 29.74 0.58 22.96
CA TYR A 2 28.75 1.10 22.01
C TYR A 2 27.55 0.18 22.12
N SER A 3 26.80 0.33 23.21
CA SER A 3 25.40 -0.08 23.21
C SER A 3 24.69 0.93 22.34
N SER A 4 24.55 0.62 21.05
CA SER A 4 23.68 1.38 20.17
C SER A 4 22.25 1.10 20.63
N ASP A 5 21.69 2.00 21.42
CA ASP A 5 20.29 1.96 21.83
C ASP A 5 19.37 1.92 20.59
N PRO A 6 18.63 0.83 20.34
CA PRO A 6 17.66 0.78 19.25
C PRO A 6 16.38 1.58 19.54
N SER A 7 16.33 2.35 20.64
CA SER A 7 15.15 3.12 21.06
C SER A 7 14.89 4.38 20.20
N SER A 8 15.85 4.83 19.40
CA SER A 8 15.64 6.00 18.52
C SER A 8 14.69 5.69 17.36
N SER A 9 14.76 4.50 16.74
CA SER A 9 13.91 4.16 15.58
C SER A 9 12.46 3.86 15.96
N SER A 10 12.22 3.32 17.16
CA SER A 10 10.88 3.04 17.66
C SER A 10 10.09 4.32 17.97
N THR A 11 10.77 5.38 18.42
CA THR A 11 10.12 6.65 18.73
C THR A 11 9.62 7.35 17.46
N THR A 12 10.41 7.34 16.39
CA THR A 12 10.02 7.95 15.10
C THR A 12 8.85 7.22 14.44
N SER A 13 8.86 5.89 14.43
CA SER A 13 7.76 5.07 13.87
C SER A 13 6.45 5.24 14.64
N ASN A 14 6.51 5.34 15.98
CA ASN A 14 5.33 5.64 16.79
C ASN A 14 4.75 7.03 16.50
N CYS A 15 5.60 8.03 16.23
CA CYS A 15 5.16 9.38 15.86
C CYS A 15 4.42 9.37 14.51
N GLU A 16 4.97 8.65 13.52
CA GLU A 16 4.36 8.53 12.19
C GLU A 16 3.01 7.78 12.26
N LEU A 17 2.95 6.64 12.97
CA LEU A 17 1.68 5.94 13.20
C LEU A 17 0.64 6.85 13.85
N SER A 18 1.03 7.59 14.88
CA SER A 18 0.13 8.52 15.56
C SER A 18 -0.37 9.64 14.63
N GLN A 19 0.49 10.14 13.74
CA GLN A 19 0.08 11.11 12.73
C GLN A 19 -0.93 10.53 11.74
N ARG A 20 -0.78 9.25 11.39
CA ARG A 20 -1.64 8.55 10.42
C ARG A 20 -3.01 8.25 11.01
N LEU A 21 -3.05 7.84 12.28
CA LEU A 21 -4.31 7.70 13.02
C LEU A 21 -5.06 9.04 13.11
N ARG A 22 -4.35 10.14 13.42
CA ARG A 22 -4.97 11.48 13.38
C ARG A 22 -5.51 11.84 11.99
N ALA A 23 -4.81 11.46 10.93
CA ALA A 23 -5.29 11.70 9.57
C ALA A 23 -6.60 10.95 9.27
N ILE A 24 -6.78 9.74 9.84
CA ILE A 24 -8.03 8.99 9.76
C ILE A 24 -9.13 9.71 10.55
N ASP A 25 -8.84 10.21 11.76
CA ASP A 25 -9.80 11.00 12.55
C ASP A 25 -10.29 12.24 11.77
N GLU A 26 -9.39 12.89 11.02
CA GLU A 26 -9.76 14.02 10.15
C GLU A 26 -10.61 13.58 8.95
N VAL A 27 -10.37 12.40 8.38
CA VAL A 27 -11.24 11.82 7.35
C VAL A 27 -12.64 11.56 7.90
N ASP A 28 -12.76 11.01 9.11
CA ASP A 28 -14.05 10.76 9.75
C ASP A 28 -14.83 12.06 9.98
N LYS A 29 -14.16 13.14 10.38
CA LYS A 29 -14.78 14.47 10.47
C LYS A 29 -15.29 14.96 9.12
N LYS A 30 -14.50 14.80 8.04
CA LYS A 30 -14.93 15.15 6.67
C LYS A 30 -16.17 14.35 6.24
N ILE A 31 -16.25 13.06 6.61
CA ILE A 31 -17.43 12.22 6.34
C ILE A 31 -18.66 12.77 7.07
N LEU A 32 -18.54 13.10 8.36
CA LEU A 32 -19.63 13.69 9.14
C LEU A 32 -20.10 15.03 8.56
N ASP A 33 -19.17 15.90 8.17
CA ASP A 33 -19.49 17.18 7.53
C ASP A 33 -20.19 16.97 6.19
N MET A 34 -19.75 16.00 5.39
CA MET A 34 -20.39 15.63 4.13
C MET A 34 -21.81 15.11 4.33
N MET A 35 -22.05 14.26 5.35
CA MET A 35 -23.39 13.81 5.72
C MET A 35 -24.28 14.98 6.15
N ARG A 36 -23.74 15.92 6.92
CA ARG A 36 -24.46 17.14 7.31
C ARG A 36 -24.81 18.01 6.12
N GLN A 37 -23.90 18.17 5.15
CA GLN A 37 -24.18 18.89 3.91
C GLN A 37 -25.29 18.22 3.09
N ALA A 38 -25.29 16.88 3.01
CA ALA A 38 -26.36 16.14 2.35
C ALA A 38 -27.72 16.35 3.05
N GLN A 39 -27.75 16.31 4.38
CA GLN A 39 -28.96 16.59 5.17
C GLN A 39 -29.48 18.02 4.91
N LEU A 40 -28.60 19.01 4.88
CA LEU A 40 -28.98 20.39 4.56
C LEU A 40 -29.55 20.50 3.15
N CYS A 41 -28.93 19.84 2.16
CA CYS A 41 -29.42 19.81 0.79
C CYS A 41 -30.84 19.22 0.71
N ILE A 42 -31.08 18.09 1.37
CA ILE A 42 -32.41 17.48 1.45
C ILE A 42 -33.41 18.44 2.11
N ALA A 43 -33.03 19.09 3.21
CA ALA A 43 -33.89 20.04 3.90
C ALA A 43 -34.23 21.29 3.04
N GLU A 44 -33.31 21.76 2.21
CA GLU A 44 -33.57 22.84 1.26
C GLU A 44 -34.48 22.39 0.11
N LEU A 45 -34.34 21.15 -0.38
CA LEU A 45 -35.24 20.58 -1.39
C LEU A 45 -36.68 20.41 -0.89
N SER A 46 -36.87 20.27 0.42
CA SER A 46 -38.18 20.21 1.07
C SER A 46 -38.90 21.58 1.13
N LYS A 47 -38.20 22.68 0.83
CA LYS A 47 -38.79 24.03 0.87
C LYS A 47 -39.45 24.36 -0.46
N GLU A 48 -40.58 25.07 -0.39
CA GLU A 48 -41.37 25.53 -1.54
C GLU A 48 -40.54 26.34 -2.57
N LYS A 49 -39.48 27.02 -2.10
CA LYS A 49 -38.59 27.80 -2.97
C LYS A 49 -37.56 26.87 -3.63
N GLN A 50 -37.73 26.66 -4.93
CA GLN A 50 -36.76 25.97 -5.79
C GLN A 50 -35.32 26.50 -5.57
N ILE A 51 -34.40 25.58 -5.27
CA ILE A 51 -32.96 25.85 -5.36
C ILE A 51 -32.63 26.17 -6.82
N SER A 52 -31.83 27.21 -7.06
CA SER A 52 -31.38 27.49 -8.42
C SER A 52 -30.53 26.33 -8.94
N LYS A 53 -30.76 25.93 -10.19
CA LYS A 53 -30.03 24.85 -10.86
C LYS A 53 -28.50 24.95 -10.67
N SER A 54 -27.96 26.16 -10.80
CA SER A 54 -26.53 26.44 -10.60
C SER A 54 -26.04 26.11 -9.19
N LYS A 55 -26.79 26.44 -8.12
CA LYS A 55 -26.41 26.10 -6.74
C LYS A 55 -26.42 24.59 -6.51
N MET A 56 -27.36 23.87 -7.13
CA MET A 56 -27.42 22.41 -7.04
C MET A 56 -26.23 21.74 -7.74
N GLU A 57 -25.83 22.25 -8.91
CA GLU A 57 -24.64 21.77 -9.64
C GLU A 57 -23.35 22.06 -8.88
N GLU A 58 -23.25 23.23 -8.25
CA GLU A 58 -22.12 23.59 -7.39
C GLU A 58 -22.04 22.67 -6.15
N ALA A 59 -23.15 22.46 -5.45
CA ALA A 59 -23.23 21.56 -4.30
C ALA A 59 -22.86 20.11 -4.68
N SER A 60 -23.37 19.63 -5.83
CA SER A 60 -23.05 18.30 -6.35
C SER A 60 -21.56 18.16 -6.70
N SER A 61 -20.98 19.19 -7.31
CA SER A 61 -19.55 19.21 -7.64
C SER A 61 -18.68 19.27 -6.38
N SER A 62 -19.08 20.06 -5.39
CA SER A 62 -18.40 20.13 -4.09
C SER A 62 -18.43 18.79 -3.37
N PHE A 63 -19.59 18.13 -3.34
CA PHE A 63 -19.76 16.80 -2.76
C PHE A 63 -18.86 15.75 -3.43
N LYS A 64 -18.82 15.73 -4.78
CA LYS A 64 -17.93 14.83 -5.54
C LYS A 64 -16.45 15.06 -5.21
N ARG A 65 -16.02 16.32 -5.13
CA ARG A 65 -14.63 16.66 -4.76
C ARG A 65 -14.31 16.22 -3.33
N CYS A 66 -15.24 16.42 -2.40
CA CYS A 66 -15.10 15.97 -1.01
C CYS A 66 -14.97 14.44 -0.93
N LEU A 67 -15.85 13.70 -1.62
CA LEU A 67 -15.79 12.24 -1.70
C LEU A 67 -14.45 11.74 -2.25
N ASN A 68 -13.99 12.29 -3.38
CA ASN A 68 -12.72 11.89 -3.97
C ASN A 68 -11.53 12.17 -3.02
N SER A 69 -11.58 13.28 -2.28
CA SER A 69 -10.56 13.58 -1.26
C SER A 69 -10.61 12.56 -0.11
N ILE A 70 -11.80 12.22 0.40
CA ILE A 70 -11.99 11.22 1.46
C ILE A 70 -11.46 9.86 1.02
N GLU A 71 -11.82 9.41 -0.18
CA GLU A 71 -11.38 8.13 -0.74
C GLU A 71 -9.86 8.07 -0.90
N SER A 72 -9.27 9.12 -1.49
CA SER A 72 -7.81 9.22 -1.68
C SER A 72 -7.08 9.22 -0.33
N ASP A 73 -7.53 10.04 0.63
CA ASP A 73 -6.90 10.16 1.94
C ASP A 73 -7.00 8.83 2.70
N LEU A 74 -8.19 8.23 2.75
CA LEU A 74 -8.42 6.96 3.44
C LEU A 74 -7.62 5.82 2.82
N SER A 75 -7.59 5.74 1.48
CA SER A 75 -6.80 4.73 0.76
C SER A 75 -5.31 4.84 1.10
N SER A 76 -4.77 6.06 1.16
CA SER A 76 -3.39 6.31 1.58
C SER A 76 -3.12 5.86 3.02
N GLN A 77 -4.04 6.14 3.95
CA GLN A 77 -3.89 5.68 5.34
C GLN A 77 -4.00 4.16 5.46
N MET A 78 -4.94 3.52 4.75
CA MET A 78 -5.09 2.06 4.74
C MET A 78 -3.85 1.38 4.16
N GLN A 79 -3.29 1.92 3.07
CA GLN A 79 -2.01 1.44 2.54
C GLN A 79 -0.91 1.56 3.59
N TYR A 80 -0.76 2.71 4.23
CA TYR A 80 0.26 2.87 5.27
C TYR A 80 0.08 1.91 6.44
N LEU A 81 -1.12 1.82 7.02
CA LEU A 81 -1.43 0.87 8.10
C LEU A 81 -1.22 -0.57 7.65
N SER A 82 -1.55 -0.90 6.40
CA SER A 82 -1.24 -2.20 5.80
C SER A 82 0.25 -2.44 5.59
N HIS A 83 1.14 -1.47 5.79
CA HIS A 83 2.59 -1.68 5.86
C HIS A 83 3.10 -1.69 7.30
N VAL A 84 2.55 -0.84 8.18
CA VAL A 84 3.06 -0.70 9.57
C VAL A 84 2.37 -1.57 10.61
N CYS A 85 1.06 -1.82 10.49
CA CYS A 85 0.33 -2.70 11.40
C CYS A 85 0.62 -4.18 11.15
N VAL A 86 1.03 -4.54 9.94
CA VAL A 86 1.69 -5.85 9.74
C VAL A 86 3.08 -5.86 10.40
N GLY A 87 3.73 -4.71 10.53
CA GLY A 87 5.09 -4.55 11.05
C GLY A 87 5.24 -4.32 12.55
N THR A 88 4.17 -4.39 13.36
CA THR A 88 4.29 -4.28 14.83
C THR A 88 4.99 -5.51 15.42
N ALA A 89 6.32 -5.48 15.37
CA ALA A 89 7.36 -6.01 16.26
C ALA A 89 7.32 -7.48 16.76
N HIS A 90 6.39 -8.35 16.36
CA HIS A 90 6.48 -9.77 16.70
C HIS A 90 6.05 -10.69 15.53
N GLN A 91 7.04 -11.20 14.79
CA GLN A 91 7.00 -12.47 14.03
C GLN A 91 5.82 -12.80 13.08
N GLY A 92 5.26 -11.86 12.29
CA GLY A 92 4.19 -12.30 11.40
C GLY A 92 3.66 -11.37 10.32
N SER A 93 4.38 -10.33 9.89
CA SER A 93 3.90 -9.53 8.76
C SER A 93 3.73 -10.42 7.54
N THR A 94 2.53 -10.42 6.95
CA THR A 94 2.31 -11.03 5.64
C THR A 94 3.27 -10.45 4.61
N PHE A 95 3.67 -9.18 4.75
CA PHE A 95 4.70 -8.59 3.88
C PHE A 95 6.11 -9.13 4.16
N ALA A 96 6.56 -9.25 5.42
CA ALA A 96 7.88 -9.84 5.65
C ALA A 96 7.88 -11.33 5.33
N SER A 97 6.77 -12.05 5.51
CA SER A 97 6.66 -13.43 5.04
C SER A 97 6.68 -13.49 3.51
N GLN A 98 5.96 -12.61 2.79
CA GLN A 98 6.05 -12.51 1.33
C GLN A 98 7.44 -12.12 0.84
N GLN A 99 8.09 -11.16 1.49
CA GLN A 99 9.46 -10.75 1.17
C GLN A 99 10.45 -11.88 1.47
N SER A 100 10.28 -12.58 2.59
CA SER A 100 11.09 -13.74 2.96
C SER A 100 10.89 -14.89 1.97
N ILE A 101 9.65 -15.14 1.53
CA ILE A 101 9.33 -16.12 0.48
C ILE A 101 10.00 -15.70 -0.83
N SER A 102 9.80 -14.46 -1.28
CA SER A 102 10.39 -13.94 -2.51
C SER A 102 11.92 -14.00 -2.49
N LEU A 103 12.55 -13.64 -1.36
CA LEU A 103 14.00 -13.72 -1.20
C LEU A 103 14.49 -15.18 -1.19
N SER A 104 13.72 -16.09 -0.58
CA SER A 104 14.01 -17.52 -0.59
C SER A 104 13.90 -18.11 -2.00
N GLU A 105 12.86 -17.75 -2.75
CA GLU A 105 12.67 -18.13 -4.16
C GLU A 105 13.79 -17.59 -5.04
N GLN A 106 14.19 -16.33 -4.86
CA GLN A 106 15.33 -15.73 -5.57
C GLN A 106 16.63 -16.47 -5.25
N SER A 107 16.88 -16.76 -3.98
CA SER A 107 18.05 -17.51 -3.54
C SER A 107 18.07 -18.92 -4.14
N PHE A 108 16.93 -19.59 -4.16
CA PHE A 108 16.76 -20.92 -4.78
C PHE A 108 17.03 -20.88 -6.28
N ASN A 109 16.47 -19.90 -7.00
CA ASN A 109 16.68 -19.74 -8.45
C ASN A 109 18.16 -19.45 -8.76
N ALA A 110 18.80 -18.56 -8.00
CA ALA A 110 20.22 -18.27 -8.14
C ALA A 110 21.07 -19.52 -7.90
N LEU A 111 20.80 -20.30 -6.84
CA LEU A 111 21.49 -21.56 -6.58
C LEU A 111 21.30 -22.57 -7.71
N ARG A 112 20.07 -22.71 -8.22
CA ARG A 112 19.74 -23.59 -9.35
C ARG A 112 20.52 -23.22 -10.60
N ASP A 113 20.62 -21.93 -10.92
CA ASP A 113 21.32 -21.47 -12.12
C ASP A 113 22.85 -21.64 -11.99
N ASN A 114 23.40 -21.40 -10.80
CA ASN A 114 24.80 -21.69 -10.50
C ASN A 114 25.13 -23.19 -10.65
N ILE A 115 24.26 -24.07 -10.15
CA ILE A 115 24.44 -25.53 -10.28
C ILE A 115 24.40 -25.96 -11.76
N LYS A 116 23.47 -25.40 -12.56
CA LYS A 116 23.41 -25.68 -14.00
C LYS A 116 24.67 -25.23 -14.73
N ALA A 117 25.20 -24.06 -14.39
CA ALA A 117 26.43 -23.55 -14.98
C ALA A 117 27.62 -24.46 -14.67
N VAL A 118 27.76 -24.90 -13.41
CA VAL A 118 28.81 -25.85 -13.00
C VAL A 118 28.65 -27.20 -13.71
N GLN A 119 27.43 -27.71 -13.85
CA GLN A 119 27.18 -28.95 -14.58
C GLN A 119 27.62 -28.85 -16.04
N HIS A 120 27.35 -27.73 -16.72
CA HIS A 120 27.79 -27.50 -18.09
C HIS A 120 29.31 -27.36 -18.21
N MET A 121 29.98 -26.78 -17.21
CA MET A 121 31.45 -26.67 -17.19
C MET A 121 32.13 -28.02 -16.97
N CYS A 122 31.60 -28.85 -16.07
CA CYS A 122 32.20 -30.14 -15.73
C CYS A 122 31.81 -31.25 -16.72
N MET A 123 30.62 -31.16 -17.32
CA MET A 123 30.11 -32.07 -18.34
C MET A 123 29.70 -31.27 -19.57
N PRO A 124 30.66 -30.67 -20.31
CA PRO A 124 30.34 -30.10 -21.60
C PRO A 124 29.75 -31.24 -22.42
N PHE A 125 28.49 -31.10 -22.81
CA PHE A 125 27.83 -32.08 -23.66
C PHE A 125 28.74 -32.25 -24.88
N LYS A 126 29.36 -33.42 -25.03
CA LYS A 126 30.02 -33.78 -26.29
C LYS A 126 28.91 -33.99 -27.29
N THR A 127 28.37 -32.88 -27.79
CA THR A 127 27.52 -32.85 -28.97
C THR A 127 28.42 -33.21 -30.14
N GLU A 128 28.40 -34.50 -30.48
CA GLU A 128 28.81 -35.08 -31.75
C GLU A 128 28.37 -34.19 -32.93
N PRO A 129 29.14 -34.12 -34.02
CA PRO A 129 28.80 -35.04 -35.12
C PRO A 129 29.99 -35.52 -35.97
N CYS A 130 29.97 -36.81 -36.30
CA CYS A 130 30.29 -37.40 -37.61
C CYS A 130 31.09 -36.52 -38.60
N ASP A 131 32.41 -36.58 -38.52
CA ASP A 131 33.27 -36.42 -39.70
C ASP A 131 34.00 -37.77 -39.86
N SER A 132 33.40 -38.78 -40.48
CA SER A 132 33.55 -39.06 -41.92
C SER A 132 34.87 -38.54 -42.48
N MET A 133 35.81 -39.45 -42.75
CA MET A 133 36.55 -39.55 -44.01
C MET A 133 37.28 -40.89 -44.02
N ASP A 134 37.02 -41.62 -45.10
CA ASP A 134 37.54 -42.90 -45.58
C ASP A 134 38.91 -43.40 -45.07
#